data_AF-A0A3N4KGT7-F1
#
_entry.id   AF-A0A3N4KGT7-F1
#
_cell.length_a   1.000
_cell.length_b   1.000
_cell.length_c   1.000
_cell.angle_alpha   90.00
_cell.angle_beta   90.00
_cell.angle_gamma   90.00
#
_symmetry.space_group_name_H-M   'P 1'
#
loop_
_entity.id
_entity.type
_entity.pdbx_description
1 polymer ?
#
loop_
_entity_poly.entity_id
_entity_poly.type
_entity_poly.pdbx_seq_one_letter_code
_entity_poly.pdbx_strand_id
1 'polypeptide(L)'
;MADIFDSLLSLEEDFYQEGYALGVKDGEQAGRIEGRAFGLEKGFEKFLELGRLQGRCSVWKARIPPQSTAPPATVGYAGKPNDIHITNSRVQKQTESLAVILTNPPFKNDEESVEEVDETLKRGRNKAKVLSNMLGEKDESGSMKVVVDDESIEDAGRGARGVGKI
;
A
#
# COMPACT_ATOMS: atom_id res chain seq x y z
N MET A 1 38.44 51.99 -13.15
CA MET A 1 39.23 50.87 -13.69
C MET A 1 39.06 49.77 -12.66
N ALA A 2 38.28 48.73 -12.95
CA ALA A 2 38.02 47.65 -11.99
C ALA A 2 39.35 46.96 -11.66
N ASP A 3 39.58 46.60 -10.39
CA ASP A 3 40.81 45.94 -9.98
C ASP A 3 40.82 44.52 -10.58
N ILE A 4 41.95 44.15 -11.16
CA ILE A 4 42.14 42.83 -11.79
C ILE A 4 42.05 41.68 -10.76
N PHE A 5 42.22 41.98 -9.47
CA PHE A 5 42.10 40.99 -8.39
C PHE A 5 40.69 40.91 -7.76
N ASP A 6 39.77 41.83 -8.09
CA ASP A 6 38.41 41.81 -7.52
C ASP A 6 37.68 40.50 -7.83
N SER A 7 37.85 39.98 -9.05
CA SER A 7 37.27 38.69 -9.46
C SER A 7 37.90 37.48 -8.75
N LEU A 8 39.16 37.58 -8.30
CA LEU A 8 39.80 36.51 -7.54
C LEU A 8 39.34 36.52 -6.08
N LEU A 9 39.08 37.72 -5.54
CA LEU A 9 38.55 37.92 -4.19
C LEU A 9 37.08 37.49 -4.08
N SER A 10 36.29 37.58 -5.14
CA SER A 10 34.89 37.10 -5.18
C SER A 10 34.75 35.62 -5.52
N LEU A 11 35.80 34.98 -6.03
CA LEU A 11 35.75 33.65 -6.63
C LEU A 11 35.19 32.57 -5.67
N GLU A 12 35.55 32.64 -4.39
CA GLU A 12 35.04 31.71 -3.37
C GLU A 12 33.53 31.83 -3.21
N GLU A 13 33.03 33.06 -3.08
CA GLU A 13 31.61 33.36 -2.92
C GLU A 13 30.83 32.97 -4.19
N ASP A 14 31.40 33.22 -5.37
CA ASP A 14 30.81 32.86 -6.65
C ASP A 14 30.63 31.34 -6.77
N PHE A 15 31.67 30.55 -6.44
CA PHE A 15 31.57 29.09 -6.43
C PHE A 15 30.68 28.54 -5.32
N TYR A 16 30.62 29.20 -4.16
CA TYR A 16 29.71 28.81 -3.08
C TYR A 16 28.25 28.99 -3.52
N GLN A 17 27.92 30.14 -4.11
CA GLN A 17 26.58 30.42 -4.63
C GLN A 17 26.22 29.49 -5.79
N GLU A 18 27.15 29.23 -6.70
CA GLU A 18 26.96 28.29 -7.80
C GLU A 18 26.69 26.87 -7.28
N GLY A 19 27.52 26.37 -6.35
CA GLY A 19 27.35 25.06 -5.73
C GLY A 19 26.04 24.94 -4.95
N TYR A 20 25.64 26.00 -4.24
CA TYR A 20 24.35 26.06 -3.54
C TYR A 20 23.17 26.00 -4.53
N ALA A 21 23.21 26.81 -5.59
CA ALA A 21 22.15 26.85 -6.60
C ALA A 21 22.01 25.50 -7.33
N LEU A 22 23.14 24.87 -7.69
CA LEU A 22 23.18 23.53 -8.27
C LEU A 22 22.61 22.50 -7.29
N GLY A 23 23.05 22.50 -6.04
CA GLY A 23 22.58 21.58 -5.01
C GLY A 23 21.08 21.71 -4.73
N VAL A 24 20.54 22.94 -4.70
CA VAL A 24 19.10 23.18 -4.54
C VAL A 24 18.33 22.65 -5.74
N LYS A 25 18.79 22.92 -6.96
CA LYS A 25 18.14 22.46 -8.18
C LYS A 25 18.11 20.94 -8.29
N ASP A 26 19.25 20.30 -8.02
CA ASP A 26 19.37 18.84 -8.04
C ASP A 26 18.55 18.21 -6.92
N GLY A 27 18.54 18.82 -5.73
CA GLY A 27 17.73 18.39 -4.58
C GLY A 27 16.23 18.47 -4.85
N GLU A 28 15.76 19.54 -5.50
CA GLU A 28 14.35 19.69 -5.90
C GLU A 28 13.96 18.59 -6.90
N GLN A 29 14.81 18.36 -7.91
CA GLN A 29 14.54 17.34 -8.93
C GLN A 29 14.56 15.92 -8.32
N ALA A 30 15.57 15.61 -7.51
CA ALA A 30 15.70 14.33 -6.83
C ALA A 30 14.52 14.09 -5.88
N GLY A 31 14.19 15.06 -5.03
CA GLY A 31 13.09 14.96 -4.08
C GLY A 31 11.74 14.77 -4.76
N ARG A 32 11.50 15.41 -5.92
CA ARG A 32 10.27 15.22 -6.69
C ARG A 32 10.15 13.81 -7.29
N ILE A 33 11.27 13.26 -7.78
CA ILE A 33 11.31 11.92 -8.35
C ILE A 33 11.13 10.87 -7.25
N GLU A 34 11.86 11.02 -6.15
CA GLU A 34 11.83 10.12 -5.01
C GLU A 34 10.46 10.12 -4.34
N GLY A 35 9.88 11.29 -4.06
CA GLY A 35 8.55 11.38 -3.45
C GLY A 35 7.47 10.73 -4.32
N ARG A 36 7.59 10.81 -5.65
CA ARG A 36 6.67 10.11 -6.56
C ARG A 36 6.88 8.59 -6.53
N ALA A 37 8.12 8.12 -6.54
CA ALA A 37 8.43 6.69 -6.49
C ALA A 37 7.94 6.08 -5.18
N PHE A 38 8.23 6.73 -4.06
CA PHE A 38 7.80 6.32 -2.72
C PHE A 38 6.27 6.26 -2.60
N GLY A 39 5.56 7.30 -3.08
CA GLY A 39 4.11 7.31 -3.06
C GLY A 39 3.48 6.16 -3.87
N LEU A 40 4.07 5.82 -5.03
CA LEU A 40 3.61 4.68 -5.83
C LEU A 40 3.86 3.34 -5.14
N GLU A 41 5.03 3.17 -4.53
CA GLU A 41 5.38 1.95 -3.78
C GLU A 41 4.41 1.72 -2.61
N LYS A 42 4.22 2.75 -1.77
CA LYS A 42 3.30 2.67 -0.62
C LYS A 42 1.85 2.53 -1.02
N GLY A 43 1.42 3.19 -2.09
CA GLY A 43 0.10 2.97 -2.68
C GLY A 43 -0.06 1.51 -3.10
N PHE A 44 0.89 0.96 -3.85
CA PHE A 44 0.83 -0.42 -4.31
C PHE A 44 0.77 -1.42 -3.16
N GLU A 45 1.57 -1.26 -2.10
CA GLU A 45 1.52 -2.10 -0.90
C GLU A 45 0.10 -2.14 -0.28
N LYS A 46 -0.51 -0.97 -0.06
CA LYS A 46 -1.87 -0.84 0.51
C LYS A 46 -2.91 -1.53 -0.37
N PHE A 47 -2.87 -1.30 -1.69
CA PHE A 47 -3.83 -1.88 -2.62
C PHE A 47 -3.62 -3.39 -2.85
N LEU A 48 -2.38 -3.89 -2.76
CA LEU A 48 -2.09 -5.32 -2.81
C LEU A 48 -2.77 -6.04 -1.65
N GLU A 49 -2.70 -5.48 -0.44
CA GLU A 49 -3.41 -6.04 0.70
C GLU A 49 -4.93 -5.98 0.56
N LEU A 50 -5.45 -4.87 0.04
CA LEU A 50 -6.87 -4.73 -0.23
C LEU A 50 -7.34 -5.81 -1.21
N GLY A 51 -6.56 -6.05 -2.28
CA GLY A 51 -6.81 -7.12 -3.24
C GLY A 51 -6.79 -8.52 -2.61
N ARG A 52 -5.87 -8.78 -1.67
CA ARG A 52 -5.86 -10.04 -0.89
C ARG A 52 -7.15 -10.21 -0.08
N LEU A 53 -7.61 -9.17 0.61
CA LEU A 53 -8.86 -9.20 1.36
C LEU A 53 -10.07 -9.41 0.43
N GLN A 54 -10.08 -8.76 -0.72
CA GLN A 54 -11.13 -8.91 -1.73
C GLN A 54 -11.17 -10.33 -2.31
N GLY A 55 -10.01 -10.93 -2.58
CA GLY A 55 -9.89 -12.32 -3.00
C GLY A 55 -10.45 -13.30 -1.96
N ARG A 56 -10.08 -13.14 -0.68
CA ARG A 56 -10.66 -13.94 0.42
C ARG A 56 -12.17 -13.77 0.51
N CYS A 57 -12.66 -12.54 0.43
CA CYS A 57 -14.09 -12.24 0.45
C CYS A 57 -14.83 -12.92 -0.73
N SER A 58 -14.25 -12.90 -1.94
CA SER A 58 -14.81 -13.57 -3.11
C SER A 58 -14.90 -15.09 -2.93
N VAL A 59 -13.85 -15.72 -2.38
CA VAL A 59 -13.85 -17.16 -2.07
C VAL A 59 -14.91 -17.50 -1.03
N TRP A 60 -15.02 -16.72 0.04
CA TRP A 60 -16.06 -16.94 1.06
C TRP A 60 -17.47 -16.74 0.50
N LYS A 61 -17.68 -15.76 -0.37
CA LYS A 61 -18.97 -15.58 -1.08
C LYS A 61 -19.33 -16.78 -1.95
N ALA A 62 -18.37 -17.31 -2.72
CA ALA A 62 -18.60 -18.45 -3.59
C ALA A 62 -18.99 -19.73 -2.83
N ARG A 63 -18.59 -19.85 -1.55
CA ARG A 63 -18.93 -20.97 -0.67
C ARG A 63 -20.30 -20.86 0.01
N ILE A 64 -20.99 -19.72 -0.13
CA ILE A 64 -22.35 -19.55 0.37
C ILE A 64 -23.30 -20.11 -0.70
N PRO A 65 -24.10 -21.16 -0.39
CA PRO A 65 -25.01 -21.72 -1.37
C PRO A 65 -26.04 -20.67 -1.81
N PRO A 66 -26.38 -20.58 -3.10
CA PRO A 66 -27.48 -19.74 -3.54
C PRO A 66 -28.76 -20.23 -2.85
N GLN A 67 -29.58 -19.31 -2.31
CA GLN A 67 -30.90 -19.64 -1.79
C GLN A 67 -31.79 -20.12 -2.94
N SER A 68 -31.68 -21.39 -3.32
CA SER A 68 -32.56 -22.00 -4.31
C SER A 68 -33.85 -22.43 -3.63
N THR A 69 -34.95 -21.79 -4.04
CA THR A 69 -36.33 -22.20 -3.75
C THR A 69 -36.86 -23.25 -4.76
N ALA A 70 -35.98 -23.91 -5.54
CA ALA A 70 -36.37 -24.92 -6.52
C ALA A 70 -35.91 -26.34 -6.10
N PRO A 71 -36.71 -27.39 -6.40
CA PRO A 71 -36.36 -28.78 -6.08
C PRO A 71 -35.08 -29.22 -6.83
N PRO A 72 -34.38 -30.26 -6.33
CA PRO A 72 -33.06 -30.63 -6.84
C PRO A 72 -33.16 -31.21 -8.25
N ALA A 73 -32.98 -30.37 -9.26
CA ALA A 73 -32.65 -30.83 -10.59
C ALA A 73 -31.18 -31.24 -10.57
N THR A 74 -30.94 -32.54 -10.79
CA THR A 74 -29.64 -33.15 -11.05
C THR A 74 -29.01 -32.52 -12.29
N VAL A 75 -28.28 -31.42 -12.11
CA VAL A 75 -27.29 -30.94 -13.05
C VAL A 75 -26.00 -30.73 -12.26
N GLY A 76 -25.17 -31.76 -12.32
CA GLY A 76 -23.88 -31.80 -11.66
C GLY A 76 -22.95 -30.71 -12.17
N TYR A 77 -22.76 -29.68 -11.37
CA TYR A 77 -21.42 -29.16 -11.20
C TYR A 77 -20.71 -30.15 -10.28
N ALA A 78 -19.80 -30.92 -10.87
CA ALA A 78 -18.91 -31.80 -10.12
C ALA A 78 -18.12 -30.96 -9.11
N GLY A 79 -18.62 -30.93 -7.88
CA GLY A 79 -17.92 -30.35 -6.74
C GLY A 79 -16.57 -31.04 -6.60
N LYS A 80 -15.50 -30.26 -6.70
CA LYS A 80 -14.17 -30.72 -6.30
C LYS A 80 -14.26 -31.14 -4.82
N PRO A 81 -13.49 -32.14 -4.36
CA PRO A 81 -13.62 -32.77 -3.05
C PRO A 81 -13.38 -31.87 -1.80
N ASN A 82 -13.33 -30.54 -1.93
CA ASN A 82 -13.09 -29.57 -0.87
C ASN A 82 -14.18 -28.47 -0.78
N ASP A 83 -15.42 -28.77 -1.17
CA ASP A 83 -16.49 -27.78 -1.19
C ASP A 83 -17.09 -27.56 0.22
N ILE A 84 -16.38 -26.76 1.04
CA ILE A 84 -16.85 -26.35 2.37
C ILE A 84 -17.96 -25.31 2.18
N HIS A 85 -19.20 -25.72 2.38
CA HIS A 85 -20.37 -24.85 2.25
C HIS A 85 -20.61 -24.04 3.53
N ILE A 86 -20.72 -22.72 3.41
CA ILE A 86 -21.01 -21.82 4.55
C ILE A 86 -22.53 -21.71 4.73
N THR A 87 -23.06 -22.48 5.69
CA THR A 87 -24.50 -22.51 6.01
C THR A 87 -24.91 -21.51 7.10
N ASN A 88 -23.93 -20.93 7.81
CA ASN A 88 -24.18 -20.04 8.95
C ASN A 88 -24.62 -18.64 8.48
N SER A 89 -25.86 -18.25 8.79
CA SER A 89 -26.45 -16.95 8.43
C SER A 89 -25.70 -15.75 9.01
N ARG A 90 -24.99 -15.92 10.14
CA ARG A 90 -24.13 -14.89 10.72
C ARG A 90 -22.89 -14.66 9.85
N VAL A 91 -22.25 -15.72 9.38
CA VAL A 91 -21.06 -15.64 8.52
C VAL A 91 -21.44 -15.04 7.16
N GLN A 92 -22.61 -15.37 6.63
CA GLN A 92 -23.15 -14.77 5.39
C GLN A 92 -23.27 -13.25 5.51
N LYS A 93 -23.97 -12.75 6.54
CA LYS A 93 -24.09 -11.30 6.81
C LYS A 93 -22.74 -10.62 7.03
N GLN A 94 -21.81 -11.30 7.72
CA GLN A 94 -20.48 -10.76 7.94
C GLN A 94 -19.65 -10.69 6.65
N THR A 95 -19.81 -11.66 5.75
CA THR A 95 -19.17 -11.70 4.43
C THR A 95 -19.71 -10.61 3.51
N GLU A 96 -21.03 -10.39 3.50
CA GLU A 96 -21.67 -9.29 2.77
C GLU A 96 -21.16 -7.93 3.25
N SER A 97 -21.15 -7.70 4.56
CA SER A 97 -20.67 -6.43 5.09
C SER A 97 -19.15 -6.25 4.92
N LEU A 98 -18.34 -7.32 4.88
CA LEU A 98 -16.93 -7.21 4.46
C LEU A 98 -16.84 -6.75 3.00
N ALA A 99 -17.68 -7.29 2.12
CA ALA A 99 -17.66 -6.88 0.72
C ALA A 99 -18.04 -5.42 0.52
N VAL A 100 -19.03 -4.93 1.27
CA VAL A 100 -19.43 -3.51 1.22
C VAL A 100 -18.27 -2.61 1.64
N ILE A 101 -17.56 -2.95 2.72
CA ILE A 101 -16.37 -2.19 3.17
C ILE A 101 -15.30 -2.15 2.08
N LEU A 102 -15.10 -3.24 1.34
CA LEU A 102 -14.09 -3.33 0.28
C LEU A 102 -14.58 -2.76 -1.08
N THR A 103 -15.81 -2.24 -1.16
CA THR A 103 -16.37 -1.77 -2.44
C THR A 103 -15.92 -0.33 -2.70
N ASN A 104 -15.03 -0.17 -3.69
CA ASN A 104 -14.53 1.10 -4.24
C ASN A 104 -13.73 1.99 -3.26
N PRO A 105 -12.53 1.56 -2.83
CA PRO A 105 -11.56 2.47 -2.21
C PRO A 105 -11.20 3.62 -3.17
N PRO A 106 -10.95 4.84 -2.66
CA PRO A 106 -10.52 5.96 -3.49
C PRO A 106 -9.11 5.72 -4.06
N PHE A 107 -8.89 6.10 -5.31
CA PHE A 107 -7.63 5.89 -6.04
C PHE A 107 -6.76 7.16 -6.14
N LYS A 108 -7.10 8.19 -5.37
CA LYS A 108 -6.35 9.45 -5.34
C LYS A 108 -5.33 9.43 -4.21
N ASN A 109 -4.28 10.23 -4.35
CA ASN A 109 -3.20 10.35 -3.37
C ASN A 109 -3.27 11.68 -2.59
N ASP A 110 -4.48 12.16 -2.33
CA ASP A 110 -4.74 13.23 -1.35
C ASP A 110 -4.87 12.65 0.06
N GLU A 111 -4.58 13.48 1.07
CA GLU A 111 -4.52 13.05 2.48
C GLU A 111 -5.81 12.37 2.95
N GLU A 112 -6.97 12.93 2.58
CA GLU A 112 -8.29 12.39 2.91
C GLU A 112 -8.52 11.02 2.27
N SER A 113 -8.21 10.86 0.98
CA SER A 113 -8.34 9.57 0.28
C SER A 113 -7.42 8.50 0.87
N VAL A 114 -6.20 8.86 1.26
CA VAL A 114 -5.25 7.92 1.86
C VAL A 114 -5.74 7.46 3.23
N GLU A 115 -6.27 8.37 4.04
CA GLU A 115 -6.86 8.05 5.34
C GLU A 115 -8.05 7.10 5.19
N GLU A 116 -8.95 7.36 4.23
CA GLU A 116 -10.11 6.49 3.96
C GLU A 116 -9.68 5.06 3.57
N VAL A 117 -8.64 4.91 2.75
CA VAL A 117 -8.09 3.60 2.39
C VAL A 117 -7.54 2.88 3.62
N ASP A 118 -6.81 3.59 4.49
CA ASP A 118 -6.21 3.01 5.70
C ASP A 118 -7.29 2.57 6.71
N GLU A 119 -8.33 3.38 6.89
CA GLU A 119 -9.49 3.00 7.71
C GLU A 119 -10.22 1.79 7.13
N THR A 120 -10.37 1.74 5.81
CA THR A 120 -10.98 0.62 5.09
C THR A 120 -10.17 -0.66 5.24
N LEU A 121 -8.85 -0.59 5.13
CA LEU A 121 -7.95 -1.71 5.38
C LEU A 121 -8.02 -2.18 6.83
N LYS A 122 -8.02 -1.27 7.80
CA LYS A 122 -8.12 -1.62 9.23
C LYS A 122 -9.45 -2.33 9.54
N ARG A 123 -10.56 -1.78 9.06
CA ARG A 123 -11.90 -2.39 9.20
C ARG A 123 -11.98 -3.74 8.50
N GLY A 124 -11.46 -3.82 7.27
CA GLY A 124 -11.41 -5.04 6.46
C GLY A 124 -10.59 -6.15 7.11
N ARG A 125 -9.37 -5.86 7.56
CA ARG A 125 -8.48 -6.81 8.27
C ARG A 125 -9.14 -7.37 9.53
N ASN A 126 -9.70 -6.50 10.37
CA ASN A 126 -10.38 -6.91 11.61
C ASN A 126 -11.54 -7.87 11.30
N LYS A 127 -12.33 -7.56 10.28
CA LYS A 127 -13.49 -8.34 9.89
C LYS A 127 -13.12 -9.66 9.22
N ALA A 128 -12.09 -9.67 8.39
CA ALA A 128 -11.52 -10.89 7.83
C ALA A 128 -10.99 -11.83 8.91
N LYS A 129 -10.34 -11.30 9.95
CA LYS A 129 -9.89 -12.10 11.11
C LYS A 129 -11.05 -12.72 11.89
N VAL A 130 -12.15 -11.98 12.06
CA VAL A 130 -13.36 -12.53 12.68
C VAL A 130 -13.94 -13.66 11.83
N LEU A 131 -13.97 -13.49 10.50
CA LEU A 131 -14.45 -14.50 9.56
C LEU A 131 -13.56 -15.75 9.53
N SER A 132 -12.23 -15.60 9.51
CA SER A 132 -11.30 -16.74 9.55
C SER A 132 -11.49 -17.57 10.82
N ASN A 133 -11.60 -16.89 11.97
CA ASN A 133 -11.89 -17.54 13.25
C ASN A 133 -13.26 -18.25 13.25
N MET A 134 -14.30 -17.64 12.68
CA MET A 134 -15.63 -18.26 12.59
C MET A 134 -15.66 -19.48 11.66
N LEU A 135 -14.80 -19.51 10.63
CA LEU A 135 -14.69 -20.59 9.67
C LEU A 135 -13.67 -21.67 10.08
N GLY A 136 -12.91 -21.43 11.14
CA GLY A 136 -11.83 -22.33 11.57
C GLY A 136 -10.66 -22.38 10.58
N GLU A 137 -10.55 -21.41 9.66
CA GLU A 137 -9.42 -21.30 8.75
C GLU A 137 -8.24 -20.73 9.53
N LYS A 138 -7.17 -21.51 9.68
CA LYS A 138 -5.89 -20.94 10.13
C LYS A 138 -5.45 -19.93 9.10
N ASP A 139 -5.18 -18.70 9.54
CA ASP A 139 -4.43 -17.75 8.74
C ASP A 139 -3.01 -18.31 8.58
N GLU A 140 -2.78 -19.11 7.54
CA GLU A 140 -1.46 -19.37 6.98
C GLU A 140 -1.00 -18.05 6.33
N SER A 141 -0.79 -17.03 7.15
CA SER A 141 -0.06 -15.83 6.77
C SER A 141 1.40 -16.24 6.61
N GLY A 142 1.72 -16.90 5.50
CA GLY A 142 3.08 -17.04 5.04
C GLY A 142 3.73 -15.67 5.09
N SER A 143 4.77 -15.56 5.91
CA SER A 143 5.69 -14.44 6.00
C SER A 143 6.10 -13.97 4.62
N MET A 144 5.37 -13.01 4.06
CA MET A 144 6.03 -11.90 3.40
C MET A 144 6.02 -10.78 4.43
N LYS A 145 6.93 -10.87 5.41
CA LYS A 145 7.37 -9.65 6.09
C LYS A 145 8.01 -8.82 4.97
N VAL A 146 7.24 -7.94 4.35
CA VAL A 146 7.82 -6.73 3.79
C VAL A 146 8.38 -6.05 5.03
N VAL A 147 9.70 -6.10 5.17
CA VAL A 147 10.41 -5.45 6.27
C VAL A 147 10.08 -3.97 6.10
N VAL A 148 9.23 -3.48 7.00
CA VAL A 148 8.96 -2.06 7.12
C VAL A 148 10.12 -1.51 7.90
N ASP A 149 11.20 -1.17 7.20
CA ASP A 149 12.09 -0.14 7.70
C ASP A 149 11.33 1.17 7.47
N ASP A 150 10.64 1.62 8.52
CA ASP A 150 10.23 3.01 8.69
C ASP A 150 11.52 3.80 8.92
N GLU A 151 12.37 3.89 7.88
CA GLU A 151 13.49 4.81 7.90
C GLU A 151 12.89 6.21 7.85
N SER A 152 12.76 6.78 9.05
CA SER A 152 12.52 8.19 9.26
C SER A 152 13.34 8.98 8.25
N ILE A 153 12.66 9.84 7.49
CA ILE A 153 13.21 10.73 6.46
C ILE A 153 14.35 11.65 6.97
N GLU A 154 14.63 11.65 8.27
CA GLU A 154 15.69 12.41 8.92
C GLU A 154 17.12 11.90 8.58
N ASP A 155 17.30 10.68 8.08
CA ASP A 155 18.63 10.12 7.78
C ASP A 155 19.07 10.25 6.31
N ALA A 156 18.14 10.46 5.37
CA ALA A 156 18.44 10.61 3.94
C ALA A 156 19.34 11.82 3.61
N GLY A 157 19.41 12.82 4.51
CA GLY A 157 20.21 14.03 4.34
C GLY A 157 21.70 13.91 4.72
N ARG A 158 22.15 12.81 5.34
CA ARG A 158 23.56 12.68 5.80
C ARG A 158 24.49 11.97 4.84
N GLY A 159 23.97 11.26 3.84
CA GLY A 159 24.74 10.39 2.95
C GLY A 159 25.68 11.08 1.94
N ALA A 160 25.55 12.39 1.73
CA ALA A 160 26.35 13.11 0.73
C ALA A 160 27.61 13.81 1.28
N ARG A 161 28.09 13.46 2.48
CA ARG A 161 29.35 13.98 3.05
C ARG A 161 30.45 12.91 3.08
N GLY A 162 31.09 12.72 1.93
CA GLY A 162 32.30 11.93 1.73
C GLY A 162 32.31 11.43 0.28
N VAL A 163 33.29 11.68 -0.58
CA VAL A 163 34.73 11.66 -0.36
C VAL A 163 35.38 12.49 -1.47
N GLY A 164 35.73 13.74 -1.17
CA GLY A 164 36.67 14.51 -1.98
C GLY A 164 38.08 14.24 -1.46
N LYS A 165 38.70 13.15 -1.94
CA LYS A 165 40.16 13.00 -1.84
C LYS A 165 40.79 13.90 -2.91
N ILE A 166 41.47 14.96 -2.46
CA ILE A 166 42.64 15.51 -3.13
C ILE A 166 43.70 15.71 -2.06
#